data_AF-K2ESJ8-F1
#
_entry.id   AF-K2ESJ8-F1
#
_cell.length_a   1.000
_cell.length_b   1.000
_cell.length_c   1.000
_cell.angle_alpha   90.00
_cell.angle_beta   90.00
_cell.angle_gamma   90.00
#
_symmetry.space_group_name_H-M   'P 1'
#
loop_
_entity.id
_entity.type
_entity.pdbx_description
1 polymer ?
#
loop_
_entity_poly.entity_id
_entity_poly.type
_entity_poly.pdbx_seq_one_letter_code
_entity_poly.pdbx_strand_id
1 'polypeptide(L)'
;MVITLGRFSMAKFLPNVFISQVHGKKYEVSWHKKNFIVIPMYHPAASLRNGNILEAEKTDFFQLKEILKGLKEYKQKEEENAKVKVDQMSLV
;
A
#
# COMPACT_ATOMS: atom_id res chain seq x y z
N MET A 1 -4.51 1.53 -5.01
CA MET A 1 -3.70 1.71 -3.79
C MET A 1 -4.09 3.03 -3.15
N VAL A 2 -4.11 3.09 -1.83
CA VAL A 2 -4.37 4.31 -1.05
C VAL A 2 -3.25 4.46 -0.01
N ILE A 3 -2.69 5.65 0.12
CA ILE A 3 -1.75 6.00 1.20
C ILE A 3 -2.53 6.87 2.19
N THR A 4 -2.55 6.49 3.46
CA THR A 4 -3.26 7.26 4.51
C THR A 4 -2.26 8.02 5.36
N LEU A 5 -2.52 9.31 5.59
CA LEU A 5 -1.67 10.17 6.40
C LEU A 5 -2.23 10.32 7.81
N GLY A 6 -1.56 9.68 8.77
CA GLY A 6 -1.90 9.72 10.18
C GLY A 6 -3.05 8.81 10.61
N ARG A 7 -3.24 8.74 11.94
CA ARG A 7 -4.17 7.80 12.60
C ARG A 7 -5.62 7.92 12.14
N PHE A 8 -6.08 9.14 11.86
CA PHE A 8 -7.49 9.41 11.57
C PHE A 8 -7.90 8.86 10.21
N SER A 9 -7.10 9.14 9.17
CA SER A 9 -7.32 8.61 7.83
C SER A 9 -7.14 7.09 7.80
N MET A 10 -6.12 6.57 8.50
CA MET A 10 -5.86 5.13 8.63
C MET A 10 -7.04 4.37 9.24
N ALA A 11 -7.66 4.89 10.31
CA ALA A 11 -8.74 4.22 11.04
C ALA A 11 -9.96 3.91 10.17
N LYS A 12 -10.14 4.60 9.03
CA LYS A 12 -11.20 4.31 8.06
C LYS A 12 -11.02 2.96 7.36
N PHE A 13 -9.78 2.50 7.23
CA PHE A 13 -9.42 1.25 6.56
C PHE A 13 -8.97 0.16 7.53
N LEU A 14 -8.28 0.56 8.60
CA LEU A 14 -7.70 -0.33 9.62
C LEU A 14 -8.18 0.15 11.00
N PRO A 15 -9.38 -0.26 11.45
CA PRO A 15 -9.89 0.12 12.76
C PRO A 15 -9.10 -0.57 13.88
N ASN A 16 -9.04 0.05 15.05
CA ASN A 16 -8.47 -0.53 16.29
C ASN A 16 -6.99 -0.92 16.25
N VAL A 17 -6.17 -0.26 15.41
CA VAL A 17 -4.72 -0.44 15.39
C VAL A 17 -3.99 0.87 15.68
N PHE A 18 -2.77 0.77 16.21
CA PHE A 18 -1.92 1.93 16.44
C PHE A 18 -1.05 2.24 15.23
N ILE A 19 -0.99 3.52 14.84
CA ILE A 19 -0.16 3.97 13.70
C ILE A 19 1.31 3.56 13.86
N SER A 20 1.83 3.54 15.10
CA SER A 20 3.20 3.13 15.42
C SER A 20 3.52 1.67 15.10
N GLN A 21 2.52 0.81 14.95
CA GLN A 21 2.72 -0.61 14.62
C GLN A 21 2.60 -0.89 13.12
N VAL A 22 1.85 -0.05 12.42
CA VAL A 22 1.37 -0.33 11.06
C VAL A 22 1.90 0.63 9.98
N HIS A 23 2.53 1.74 10.35
CA HIS A 23 3.12 2.66 9.37
C HIS A 23 4.15 1.97 8.46
N GLY A 24 4.27 2.45 7.22
CA GLY A 24 5.24 1.96 6.23
C GLY A 24 4.94 0.59 5.61
N LYS A 25 3.90 -0.12 6.08
CA LYS A 25 3.58 -1.49 5.65
C LYS A 25 2.38 -1.55 4.72
N LYS A 26 2.39 -2.53 3.82
CA LYS A 26 1.29 -2.84 2.89
C LYS A 26 0.21 -3.67 3.61
N TYR A 27 -1.04 -3.23 3.53
CA TYR A 27 -2.21 -4.01 3.96
C TYR A 27 -3.22 -4.15 2.83
N GLU A 28 -3.83 -5.33 2.74
CA GLU A 28 -4.93 -5.59 1.82
C GLU A 28 -6.22 -5.55 2.62
N VAL A 29 -7.15 -4.68 2.21
CA VAL A 29 -8.41 -4.44 2.92
C VAL A 29 -9.57 -4.51 1.95
N SER A 30 -10.68 -5.12 2.38
CA SER A 30 -11.94 -5.07 1.63
C SER A 30 -12.77 -3.90 2.15
N TRP A 31 -13.05 -2.93 1.29
CA TRP A 31 -13.83 -1.74 1.61
C TRP A 31 -14.93 -1.52 0.56
N HIS A 32 -16.19 -1.42 0.98
CA HIS A 32 -17.36 -1.34 0.09
C HIS A 32 -17.35 -2.38 -1.05
N LYS A 33 -17.08 -3.65 -0.74
CA LYS A 33 -17.01 -4.77 -1.71
C LYS A 33 -15.91 -4.62 -2.77
N LYS A 34 -14.91 -3.75 -2.54
CA LYS A 34 -13.72 -3.60 -3.39
C LYS A 34 -12.47 -3.84 -2.55
N ASN A 35 -11.49 -4.52 -3.15
CA ASN A 35 -10.20 -4.75 -2.49
C ASN A 35 -9.27 -3.56 -2.74
N PHE A 36 -8.71 -3.02 -1.66
CA PHE A 36 -7.75 -1.94 -1.69
C PHE A 36 -6.44 -2.38 -1.05
N ILE A 37 -5.35 -1.90 -1.61
CA ILE A 37 -4.05 -1.90 -0.95
C ILE A 37 -3.92 -0.57 -0.21
N VAL A 38 -3.77 -0.62 1.10
CA VAL A 38 -3.62 0.55 1.98
C VAL A 38 -2.23 0.54 2.61
N ILE A 39 -1.56 1.69 2.57
CA ILE A 39 -0.25 1.89 3.19
C ILE A 39 -0.39 3.06 4.18
N PRO A 40 -0.47 2.78 5.49
CA PRO A 40 -0.48 3.83 6.49
C PRO A 40 0.89 4.51 6.59
N MET A 41 0.89 5.83 6.73
CA MET A 41 2.07 6.62 6.99
C MET A 41 1.78 7.60 8.13
N TYR A 42 2.83 8.12 8.76
CA TYR A 42 2.67 9.21 9.70
C TYR A 42 2.07 10.45 9.03
N HIS A 43 1.52 11.35 9.84
CA HIS A 43 1.00 12.61 9.31
C HIS A 43 2.17 13.59 9.17
N PRO A 44 2.31 14.32 8.04
CA PRO A 44 3.43 15.26 7.84
C PRO A 44 3.56 16.31 8.97
N ALA A 45 2.43 16.79 9.49
CA ALA A 45 2.44 17.72 10.62
C ALA A 45 3.03 17.13 11.92
N ALA A 46 2.98 15.81 12.12
CA ALA A 46 3.64 15.15 13.27
C ALA A 46 5.16 15.06 13.04
N SER A 47 5.58 14.75 11.83
CA SER A 47 6.98 14.70 11.41
C SER A 47 7.67 16.06 11.56
N LEU A 48 6.98 17.15 11.20
CA LEU A 48 7.52 18.50 11.38
C LEU A 48 7.78 18.87 12.85
N ARG A 49 7.07 18.24 13.80
CA ARG A 49 7.17 18.53 15.24
C ARG A 49 8.04 17.54 15.99
N ASN A 50 8.30 16.37 15.43
CA ASN A 50 9.04 15.30 16.09
C ASN A 50 10.04 14.66 15.10
N GLY A 51 11.33 14.90 15.34
CA GLY A 51 12.42 14.40 14.50
C GLY A 51 12.44 12.88 14.36
N ASN A 52 12.08 12.12 15.40
CA ASN A 52 12.03 10.66 15.31
C ASN A 52 10.93 10.18 14.35
N ILE A 53 9.78 10.87 14.34
CA ILE A 53 8.69 10.58 13.41
C ILE A 53 9.09 10.97 11.99
N LEU A 54 9.79 12.09 11.82
CA LEU A 54 10.33 12.50 10.52
C LEU A 54 11.27 11.45 9.93
N GLU A 55 12.21 10.93 10.72
CA GLU A 55 13.12 9.90 10.25
C GLU A 55 12.38 8.59 9.91
N ALA A 56 11.43 8.17 10.74
CA ALA A 56 10.59 7.01 10.46
C ALA A 56 9.78 7.20 9.16
N GLU A 57 9.14 8.35 8.96
CA GLU A 57 8.36 8.65 7.76
C GLU A 57 9.24 8.67 6.50
N LYS A 58 10.46 9.23 6.59
CA LYS A 58 11.43 9.17 5.48
C LYS A 58 11.77 7.71 5.14
N THR A 59 12.06 6.88 6.13
CA THR A 59 12.33 5.45 5.92
C THR A 59 11.15 4.76 5.25
N ASP A 60 9.92 5.05 5.68
CA ASP A 60 8.70 4.51 5.06
C ASP A 60 8.61 4.92 3.57
N PHE A 61 8.93 6.18 3.23
CA PHE A 61 8.96 6.64 1.84
C PHE A 61 10.00 5.90 0.98
N PHE A 62 11.15 5.52 1.56
CA PHE A 62 12.13 4.70 0.85
C PHE A 62 11.60 3.28 0.62
N GLN A 63 11.00 2.65 1.64
CA GLN A 63 10.40 1.31 1.52
C GLN A 63 9.22 1.28 0.54
N LEU A 64 8.47 2.38 0.44
CA LEU A 64 7.37 2.52 -0.51
C LEU A 64 7.81 2.30 -1.95
N LYS A 65 9.05 2.66 -2.32
CA LYS A 65 9.58 2.42 -3.68
C LYS A 65 9.60 0.93 -4.02
N GLU A 66 10.07 0.10 -3.08
CA GLU A 66 10.13 -1.35 -3.25
C GLU A 66 8.74 -1.97 -3.30
N ILE A 67 7.81 -1.49 -2.45
CA ILE A 67 6.41 -1.92 -2.48
C ILE A 67 5.79 -1.59 -3.84
N LEU A 68 6.01 -0.39 -4.38
CA LEU A 68 5.50 0.02 -5.69
C LEU A 68 6.09 -0.83 -6.83
N LYS A 69 7.38 -1.16 -6.76
CA LYS A 69 8.03 -2.02 -7.76
C LYS A 69 7.40 -3.41 -7.78
N GLY A 70 7.28 -4.06 -6.63
CA GLY A 70 6.68 -5.39 -6.52
C GLY A 70 5.22 -5.42 -7.02
N LEU A 71 4.47 -4.34 -6.84
CA LEU A 71 3.09 -4.24 -7.34
C LEU A 71 3.00 -4.05 -8.85
N LYS A 72 3.96 -3.35 -9.47
CA LYS A 72 4.03 -3.26 -10.93
C LYS A 72 4.36 -4.62 -11.54
N GLU A 73 5.35 -5.31 -10.98
CA GLU A 73 5.74 -6.65 -11.44
C GLU A 73 4.60 -7.66 -11.29
N TYR A 74 3.84 -7.60 -10.19
CA TYR A 74 2.66 -8.44 -10.00
C TYR A 74 1.60 -8.20 -11.09
N LYS A 75 1.28 -6.93 -11.38
CA LYS A 75 0.32 -6.59 -12.44
C LYS A 75 0.78 -7.04 -13.82
N GLN A 76 2.05 -6.85 -14.15
CA GLN A 76 2.61 -7.28 -15.44
C GLN A 76 2.50 -8.81 -15.61
N LYS A 77 2.83 -9.56 -14.56
CA LYS A 77 2.67 -11.03 -14.56
C LYS A 77 1.22 -11.47 -14.70
N GLU A 78 0.27 -10.79 -14.07
CA GLU A 78 -1.16 -11.08 -14.26
C GLU A 78 -1.61 -10.82 -15.70
N GLU A 79 -1.18 -9.71 -16.31
CA GLU A 79 -1.52 -9.36 -17.69
C GLU A 79 -0.88 -10.32 -18.71
N GLU A 80 0.37 -10.74 -18.50
CA GLU A 80 1.05 -11.74 -19.33
C GLU A 80 0.37 -13.11 -19.24
N ASN A 81 0.06 -13.58 -18.01
CA ASN A 81 -0.64 -14.85 -17.82
C ASN A 81 -2.06 -14.84 -18.41
N ALA A 82 -2.75 -13.69 -18.37
CA ALA A 82 -4.06 -13.54 -19.00
C ALA A 82 -3.96 -13.62 -20.53
N LYS A 83 -2.96 -12.99 -21.15
CA LYS A 83 -2.73 -13.05 -22.60
C LYS A 83 -2.41 -14.47 -23.07
N VAL A 84 -1.52 -15.17 -22.35
CA VAL A 84 -1.15 -16.57 -22.66
C VAL A 84 -2.38 -17.49 -22.60
N LYS A 85 -3.27 -17.32 -21.63
CA LYS A 85 -4.52 -18.10 -21.55
C LYS A 85 -5.49 -17.82 -22.70
N VAL A 86 -5.60 -16.58 -23.14
CA VAL A 86 -6.50 -16.20 -24.24
C VAL A 86 -6.00 -16.77 -25.57
N ASP A 87 -4.69 -16.70 -25.84
CA ASP A 87 -4.10 -17.30 -27.04
C ASP A 87 -4.20 -18.83 -27.08
N GLN A 88 -4.20 -19.49 -25.91
CA GLN A 88 -4.37 -20.94 -25.84
C GLN A 88 -5.82 -21.40 -26.11
N MET A 89 -6.81 -20.54 -25.89
CA MET A 89 -8.23 -20.82 -26.19
C MET A 89 -8.63 -20.51 -27.63
N SER A 90 -7.88 -19.67 -28.35
CA SER A 90 -8.16 -19.31 -29.75
C SER A 90 -7.63 -20.35 -30.76
N LEU A 91 -6.80 -21.28 -30.30
CA LEU A 91 -6.19 -22.35 -31.10
C LEU A 91 -6.97 -23.68 -31.05
N VAL A 92 -8.17 -23.71 -30.44
CA VAL A 92 -9.05 -24.89 -30.31
C VAL A 92 -10.38 -24.65 -31.03
#